data_AF-A0A8S9GCJ4-F1
#
_entry.id   AF-A0A8S9GCJ4-F1
#
_cell.length_a   1.000
_cell.length_b   1.000
_cell.length_c   1.000
_cell.angle_alpha   90.00
_cell.angle_beta   90.00
_cell.angle_gamma   90.00
#
_symmetry.space_group_name_H-M   'P 1'
#
loop_
_entity.id
_entity.type
_entity.pdbx_description
1 polymer ?
#
loop_
_entity_poly.entity_id
_entity_poly.type
_entity_poly.pdbx_seq_one_letter_code
_entity_poly.pdbx_strand_id
1 'polypeptide(L)'
;MAKSNHVLSLKLSLTILSLLIVAATTNGLHTPSSKTWRPWPFKKLNKPVVLMISSDGFRFGYQFKTDTPNIDLLISEGTEAKLGLIPVFPTMTFPNHYAIATGLYPAYHGIIMNKFTDPISGEVFNKGLDPKWWLGEPLWVTATNQGRKALTYFWPGSEVAKDSWTCPKGLCPHFNLSVPFEERVDTILNQFDLPEEDIPDLMMLYFNEPDGAGHSYGPDDPRVTKAVATIDKMIGRIIQGLKKREIFDEVHVILLGDHGMYMETMAYGLSLGPVQAVMVNFVARGGTEFNTIVQAVLVEKKHALVSHEKTTRMILKKLSNGNRVINVFHCDLPLDEQLLRTMKI
;
A
#
# COMPACT_ATOMS: atom_id res chain seq x y z
N MET A 1 -12.16 34.89 -75.61
CA MET A 1 -13.48 35.43 -75.18
C MET A 1 -13.32 35.85 -73.72
N ALA A 2 -12.89 37.04 -73.28
CA ALA A 2 -13.01 38.42 -73.76
C ALA A 2 -14.46 38.97 -73.76
N LYS A 3 -14.83 39.65 -72.66
CA LYS A 3 -15.45 40.99 -72.56
C LYS A 3 -15.36 41.44 -71.07
N SER A 4 -14.46 42.33 -70.65
CA SER A 4 -14.39 43.81 -70.82
C SER A 4 -15.56 44.51 -70.09
N ASN A 5 -15.42 45.48 -69.18
CA ASN A 5 -14.68 46.77 -69.19
C ASN A 5 -14.64 47.36 -67.76
N HIS A 6 -13.52 47.89 -67.23
CA HIS A 6 -13.08 49.32 -67.20
C HIS A 6 -14.09 50.29 -66.50
N VAL A 7 -13.74 51.17 -65.56
CA VAL A 7 -12.86 52.37 -65.65
C VAL A 7 -12.65 53.04 -64.25
N LEU A 8 -11.41 53.53 -64.01
CA LEU A 8 -10.89 54.71 -63.23
C LEU A 8 -11.74 55.41 -62.14
N SER A 9 -11.23 55.64 -60.91
CA SER A 9 -10.32 56.73 -60.41
C SER A 9 -11.07 57.87 -59.69
N LEU A 10 -10.77 58.16 -58.41
CA LEU A 10 -10.12 59.42 -57.97
C LEU A 10 -9.94 59.45 -56.42
N LYS A 11 -8.85 60.09 -56.02
CA LYS A 11 -8.30 60.30 -54.67
C LYS A 11 -9.27 61.05 -53.72
N LEU A 12 -9.18 60.78 -52.41
CA LEU A 12 -9.06 61.86 -51.42
C LEU A 12 -8.41 61.35 -50.12
N SER A 13 -7.29 61.98 -49.78
CA SER A 13 -6.60 61.91 -48.49
C SER A 13 -7.46 62.62 -47.45
N LEU A 14 -7.64 62.04 -46.25
CA LEU A 14 -7.88 62.82 -45.04
C LEU A 14 -7.45 62.00 -43.81
N THR A 15 -6.26 62.35 -43.32
CA THR A 15 -5.77 62.09 -41.98
C THR A 15 -6.80 62.54 -40.94
N ILE A 16 -7.29 61.62 -40.11
CA ILE A 16 -7.97 61.96 -38.85
C ILE A 16 -7.12 61.40 -37.72
N LEU A 17 -6.47 62.36 -37.06
CA LEU A 17 -5.74 62.26 -35.81
C LEU A 17 -6.75 62.07 -34.67
N SER A 18 -6.94 60.84 -34.19
CA SER A 18 -7.60 60.58 -32.91
C SER A 18 -6.54 60.42 -31.82
N LEU A 19 -6.27 61.52 -31.13
CA LEU A 19 -5.65 61.52 -29.81
C LEU A 19 -6.62 60.84 -28.84
N LEU A 20 -6.27 59.65 -28.36
CA LEU A 20 -6.83 59.10 -27.12
C LEU A 20 -5.66 58.80 -26.20
N ILE A 21 -5.55 59.69 -25.21
CA ILE A 21 -4.66 59.64 -24.06
C ILE A 21 -4.95 58.32 -23.34
N VAL A 22 -4.09 57.32 -23.52
CA VAL A 22 -3.98 56.23 -22.55
C VAL A 22 -3.04 56.73 -21.48
N ALA A 23 -3.64 57.14 -20.37
CA ALA A 23 -2.92 57.37 -19.13
C ALA A 23 -2.08 56.12 -18.84
N ALA A 24 -0.77 56.28 -18.74
CA ALA A 24 0.12 55.30 -18.16
C ALA A 24 -0.16 55.25 -16.65
N THR A 25 -1.29 54.66 -16.26
CA THR A 25 -1.39 54.03 -14.95
C THR A 25 -0.60 52.75 -15.05
N THR A 26 0.48 52.68 -14.27
CA THR A 26 1.29 51.49 -14.07
C THR A 26 0.40 50.35 -13.58
N ASN A 27 -0.24 49.64 -14.51
CA ASN A 27 -0.83 48.35 -14.23
C ASN A 27 0.33 47.41 -14.00
N GLY A 28 0.60 47.20 -12.72
CA GLY A 28 1.64 46.32 -12.24
C GLY A 28 1.61 45.02 -13.02
N LEU A 29 2.78 44.66 -13.54
CA LEU A 29 3.10 43.26 -13.77
C LEU A 29 2.67 42.52 -12.51
N HIS A 30 1.62 41.69 -12.61
CA HIS A 30 1.42 40.61 -11.67
C HIS A 30 2.58 39.65 -11.88
N THR A 31 3.71 39.98 -11.25
CA THR A 31 4.60 38.96 -10.72
C THR A 31 3.72 37.96 -9.99
N PRO A 32 3.90 36.64 -10.22
CA PRO A 32 3.35 35.68 -9.28
C PRO A 32 3.85 36.16 -7.92
N SER A 33 2.92 36.39 -7.00
CA SER A 33 3.26 36.60 -5.61
C SER A 33 4.20 35.46 -5.25
N SER A 34 5.50 35.74 -5.23
CA SER A 34 6.45 34.90 -4.55
C SER A 34 5.85 34.87 -3.16
N LYS A 35 5.33 33.71 -2.75
CA LYS A 35 5.04 33.46 -1.35
C LYS A 35 6.36 33.74 -0.66
N THR A 36 6.52 34.97 -0.18
CA THR A 36 7.64 35.38 0.63
C THR A 36 7.58 34.40 1.77
N TRP A 37 8.55 33.49 1.81
CA TRP A 37 8.80 32.62 2.96
C TRP A 37 8.81 33.56 4.16
N ARG A 38 7.69 33.61 4.89
CA ARG A 38 7.71 34.24 6.19
C ARG A 38 8.66 33.34 6.99
N PRO A 39 9.74 33.87 7.56
CA PRO A 39 10.43 33.14 8.61
C PRO A 39 9.35 32.88 9.65
N TRP A 40 8.88 31.63 9.76
CA TRP A 40 7.95 31.27 10.82
C TRP A 40 8.61 31.70 12.13
N PRO A 41 7.97 32.55 12.93
CA PRO A 41 8.59 33.01 14.14
C PRO A 41 8.63 31.80 15.08
N PHE A 42 9.83 31.28 15.29
CA PHE A 42 10.19 30.17 16.19
C PHE A 42 9.85 28.76 15.68
N LYS A 43 10.86 28.12 15.08
CA LYS A 43 10.92 26.66 14.94
C LYS A 43 10.97 26.05 16.34
N LYS A 44 10.06 25.14 16.68
CA LYS A 44 10.01 24.48 18.00
C LYS A 44 10.89 23.23 18.08
N LEU A 45 11.09 22.53 16.96
CA LEU A 45 11.96 21.38 16.86
C LEU A 45 13.27 21.78 16.16
N ASN A 46 14.40 21.69 16.85
CA ASN A 46 15.73 21.95 16.29
C ASN A 46 16.20 20.82 15.36
N LYS A 47 15.46 19.71 15.28
CA LYS A 47 15.73 18.57 14.38
C LYS A 47 14.48 18.14 13.60
N PRO A 48 14.63 17.57 12.38
CA PRO A 48 13.50 16.99 11.67
C PRO A 48 13.03 15.71 12.39
N VAL A 49 11.71 15.51 12.47
CA VAL A 49 11.09 14.29 12.98
C VAL A 49 10.25 13.66 11.88
N VAL A 50 10.38 12.34 11.68
CA VAL A 50 9.59 11.57 10.71
C VAL A 50 8.58 10.70 11.44
N LEU A 51 7.30 10.84 11.12
CA LEU A 51 6.22 9.97 11.57
C LEU A 51 5.67 9.19 10.38
N MET A 52 6.00 7.90 10.30
CA MET A 52 5.49 6.98 9.30
C MET A 52 4.31 6.17 9.87
N ILE A 53 3.19 6.22 9.18
CA ILE A 53 1.93 5.61 9.58
C ILE A 53 1.54 4.60 8.51
N SER A 54 1.40 3.33 8.91
CA SER A 54 0.86 2.28 8.06
C SER A 54 -0.57 1.93 8.45
N SER A 55 -1.45 1.90 7.47
CA SER A 55 -2.80 1.37 7.57
C SER A 55 -2.87 0.10 6.71
N ASP A 56 -2.92 -1.06 7.39
CA ASP A 56 -2.89 -2.38 6.75
C ASP A 56 -4.04 -2.53 5.75
N GLY A 57 -3.73 -3.03 4.55
CA GLY A 57 -4.74 -3.26 3.52
C GLY A 57 -5.47 -2.01 3.03
N PHE A 58 -4.93 -0.81 3.28
CA PHE A 58 -5.45 0.45 2.75
C PHE A 58 -5.21 0.53 1.24
N ARG A 59 -6.06 -0.17 0.49
CA ARG A 59 -6.02 -0.22 -0.97
C ARG A 59 -6.14 1.17 -1.57
N PHE A 60 -5.31 1.48 -2.56
CA PHE A 60 -5.47 2.68 -3.36
C PHE A 60 -6.90 2.81 -3.90
N GLY A 61 -7.48 3.99 -3.71
CA GLY A 61 -8.89 4.30 -3.96
C GLY A 61 -9.76 4.30 -2.71
N TYR A 62 -9.29 3.75 -1.59
CA TYR A 62 -10.04 3.79 -0.33
C TYR A 62 -10.14 5.19 0.26
N GLN A 63 -9.20 6.10 -0.05
CA GLN A 63 -9.33 7.52 0.27
C GLN A 63 -10.54 8.20 -0.40
N PHE A 64 -11.19 7.54 -1.36
CA PHE A 64 -12.41 8.06 -2.01
C PHE A 64 -13.68 7.29 -1.59
N LYS A 65 -13.60 6.33 -0.66
CA LYS A 65 -14.77 5.51 -0.25
C LYS A 65 -15.77 6.26 0.63
N THR A 66 -15.31 7.29 1.34
CA THR A 66 -16.08 8.12 2.26
C THR A 66 -15.38 9.46 2.39
N ASP A 67 -16.03 10.45 3.00
CA ASP A 67 -15.36 11.69 3.37
C ASP A 67 -14.19 11.39 4.31
N THR A 68 -12.98 11.79 3.90
CA THR A 68 -11.75 11.64 4.69
C THR A 68 -11.03 12.98 4.82
N PRO A 69 -11.64 13.97 5.50
CA PRO A 69 -11.14 15.35 5.51
C PRO A 69 -9.72 15.49 6.09
N ASN A 70 -9.26 14.55 6.92
CA ASN A 70 -7.93 14.61 7.52
C ASN A 70 -6.87 14.04 6.56
N ILE A 71 -7.20 12.96 5.85
CA ILE A 71 -6.37 12.45 4.75
C ILE A 71 -6.35 13.47 3.60
N ASP A 72 -7.48 14.08 3.26
CA ASP A 72 -7.59 15.12 2.24
C ASP A 72 -6.74 16.35 2.58
N LEU A 73 -6.62 16.69 3.86
CA LEU A 73 -5.72 17.73 4.33
C LEU A 73 -4.25 17.35 4.05
N LEU A 74 -3.84 16.12 4.37
CA LEU A 74 -2.48 15.65 4.05
C LEU A 74 -2.20 15.65 2.54
N ILE A 75 -3.20 15.32 1.71
CA ILE A 75 -3.06 15.32 0.25
C ILE A 75 -2.96 16.77 -0.27
N SER A 76 -3.83 17.67 0.18
CA SER A 76 -3.92 19.04 -0.33
C SER A 76 -2.78 19.94 0.14
N GLU A 77 -2.23 19.69 1.33
CA GLU A 77 -1.07 20.43 1.88
C GLU A 77 0.26 19.68 1.70
N GLY A 78 0.24 18.44 1.20
CA GLY A 78 1.41 17.57 1.08
C GLY A 78 1.66 17.04 -0.33
N THR A 79 1.95 15.75 -0.44
CA THR A 79 2.25 15.07 -1.71
C THR A 79 1.70 13.65 -1.69
N GLU A 80 1.00 13.28 -2.76
CA GLU A 80 0.44 11.94 -2.96
C GLU A 80 1.08 11.25 -4.18
N ALA A 81 1.30 9.94 -4.08
CA ALA A 81 1.60 9.11 -5.24
C ALA A 81 0.34 8.96 -6.12
N LYS A 82 0.31 9.63 -7.27
CA LYS A 82 -0.87 9.69 -8.17
C LYS A 82 -1.45 8.32 -8.57
N LEU A 83 -0.62 7.28 -8.65
CA LEU A 83 -1.02 5.92 -9.03
C LEU A 83 -0.97 4.94 -7.85
N GLY A 84 -0.87 5.45 -6.63
CA GLY A 84 -0.65 4.67 -5.42
C GLY A 84 0.79 4.17 -5.28
N LEU A 85 1.06 3.57 -4.12
CA LEU A 85 2.29 2.85 -3.83
C LEU A 85 2.19 1.44 -4.42
N ILE A 86 3.20 1.01 -5.17
CA ILE A 86 3.26 -0.35 -5.74
C ILE A 86 3.90 -1.28 -4.71
N PRO A 87 3.17 -2.30 -4.20
CA PRO A 87 3.72 -3.26 -3.25
C PRO A 87 4.72 -4.21 -3.92
N VAL A 88 5.60 -4.81 -3.12
CA VAL A 88 6.44 -5.93 -3.54
C VAL A 88 5.63 -7.23 -3.55
N PHE A 89 6.05 -8.18 -4.38
CA PHE A 89 5.43 -9.51 -4.42
C PHE A 89 6.10 -10.47 -3.40
N PRO A 90 5.33 -11.25 -2.64
CA PRO A 90 3.86 -11.29 -2.61
C PRO A 90 3.26 -10.10 -1.83
N THR A 91 2.07 -9.66 -2.23
CA THR A 91 1.34 -8.53 -1.61
C THR A 91 0.72 -8.95 -0.27
N MET A 92 1.57 -9.27 0.70
CA MET A 92 1.23 -9.70 2.06
C MET A 92 1.85 -8.77 3.10
N THR A 93 1.26 -8.75 4.30
CA THR A 93 1.61 -7.84 5.39
C THR A 93 3.09 -7.83 5.77
N PHE A 94 3.64 -8.96 6.20
CA PHE A 94 5.00 -9.03 6.72
C PHE A 94 6.05 -8.72 5.64
N PRO A 95 5.98 -9.30 4.42
CA PRO A 95 6.90 -8.96 3.35
C PRO A 95 6.90 -7.48 2.98
N ASN A 96 5.73 -6.85 2.83
CA ASN A 96 5.66 -5.46 2.38
C ASN A 96 6.06 -4.46 3.46
N HIS A 97 5.61 -4.64 4.70
CA HIS A 97 6.04 -3.76 5.80
C HIS A 97 7.54 -3.83 6.03
N TYR A 98 8.16 -5.01 5.88
CA TYR A 98 9.60 -5.15 6.04
C TYR A 98 10.37 -4.65 4.82
N ALA A 99 9.82 -4.77 3.61
CA ALA A 99 10.36 -4.11 2.42
C ALA A 99 10.33 -2.58 2.55
N ILE A 100 9.26 -1.98 3.09
CA ILE A 100 9.18 -0.54 3.39
C ILE A 100 10.25 -0.15 4.41
N ALA A 101 10.46 -0.97 5.45
CA ALA A 101 11.45 -0.71 6.48
C ALA A 101 12.90 -0.87 5.99
N THR A 102 13.18 -1.68 4.97
CA THR A 102 14.57 -2.04 4.57
C THR A 102 14.97 -1.55 3.18
N GLY A 103 14.00 -1.22 2.32
CA GLY A 103 14.23 -0.97 0.90
C GLY A 103 14.57 -2.22 0.07
N LEU A 104 14.43 -3.42 0.64
CA LEU A 104 14.81 -4.68 0.00
C LEU A 104 13.59 -5.44 -0.53
N TYR A 105 13.79 -6.32 -1.51
CA TYR A 105 12.77 -7.31 -1.88
C TYR A 105 12.72 -8.47 -0.87
N PRO A 106 11.60 -9.23 -0.79
CA PRO A 106 11.47 -10.36 0.13
C PRO A 106 12.55 -11.43 0.03
N ALA A 107 13.07 -11.64 -1.18
CA ALA A 107 14.19 -12.57 -1.41
C ALA A 107 15.50 -12.15 -0.71
N TYR A 108 15.66 -10.86 -0.36
CA TYR A 108 16.88 -10.32 0.26
C TYR A 108 16.71 -10.00 1.74
N HIS A 109 15.52 -9.56 2.18
CA HIS A 109 15.26 -9.30 3.60
C HIS A 109 14.74 -10.55 4.36
N GLY A 110 14.61 -11.70 3.70
CA GLY A 110 14.31 -13.00 4.32
C GLY A 110 12.84 -13.27 4.63
N ILE A 111 12.03 -12.23 4.86
CA ILE A 111 10.60 -12.33 5.15
C ILE A 111 9.77 -12.49 3.87
N ILE A 112 9.63 -13.72 3.38
CA ILE A 112 8.99 -14.01 2.08
C ILE A 112 7.46 -14.16 2.14
N MET A 113 6.89 -14.50 3.30
CA MET A 113 5.46 -14.65 3.55
C MET A 113 5.14 -14.38 5.02
N ASN A 114 3.86 -14.23 5.37
CA ASN A 114 3.43 -14.12 6.78
C ASN A 114 3.73 -15.41 7.59
N LYS A 115 3.79 -16.55 6.91
CA LYS A 115 4.18 -17.86 7.46
C LYS A 115 4.85 -18.68 6.36
N PHE A 116 6.01 -19.26 6.62
CA PHE A 116 6.72 -20.12 5.68
C PHE A 116 7.64 -21.10 6.40
N THR A 117 8.06 -22.16 5.71
CA THR A 117 9.01 -23.15 6.21
C THR A 117 10.33 -22.98 5.45
N ASP A 118 11.44 -22.88 6.17
CA ASP A 118 12.77 -22.96 5.56
C ASP A 118 13.00 -24.37 5.03
N PRO A 119 13.21 -24.56 3.71
CA PRO A 119 13.39 -25.89 3.13
C PRO A 119 14.69 -26.58 3.54
N ILE A 120 15.68 -25.85 4.08
CA ILE A 120 16.97 -26.41 4.50
C ILE A 120 16.90 -26.89 5.95
N SER A 121 16.50 -26.02 6.87
CA SER A 121 16.44 -26.35 8.30
C SER A 121 15.15 -27.08 8.70
N GLY A 122 14.06 -26.92 7.93
CA GLY A 122 12.72 -27.37 8.30
C GLY A 122 12.02 -26.48 9.34
N GLU A 123 12.66 -25.39 9.77
CA GLU A 123 12.09 -24.47 10.75
C GLU A 123 10.95 -23.63 10.14
N VAL A 124 9.93 -23.32 10.95
CA VAL A 124 8.76 -22.57 10.51
C VAL A 124 8.82 -21.16 11.05
N PHE A 125 8.86 -20.18 10.15
CA PHE A 125 8.54 -18.80 10.48
C PHE A 125 7.03 -18.64 10.62
N ASN A 126 6.57 -18.17 11.77
CA ASN A 126 5.19 -17.76 12.00
C ASN A 126 5.17 -16.58 12.97
N LYS A 127 5.34 -15.37 12.45
CA LYS A 127 5.48 -14.14 13.26
C LYS A 127 6.58 -14.27 14.32
N GLY A 128 7.66 -14.97 13.98
CA GLY A 128 8.73 -15.29 14.93
C GLY A 128 9.64 -14.09 15.18
N LEU A 129 10.15 -13.98 16.41
CA LEU A 129 11.06 -12.89 16.83
C LEU A 129 12.55 -13.27 16.76
N ASP A 130 12.87 -14.45 16.23
CA ASP A 130 14.26 -14.89 16.07
C ASP A 130 14.96 -14.05 14.96
N PRO A 131 16.02 -13.30 15.27
CA PRO A 131 16.70 -12.42 14.32
C PRO A 131 17.19 -13.11 13.03
N LYS A 132 17.39 -14.44 13.03
CA LYS A 132 17.84 -15.16 11.84
C LYS A 132 16.91 -15.01 10.63
N TRP A 133 15.63 -14.74 10.86
CA TRP A 133 14.63 -14.56 9.82
C TRP A 133 14.65 -13.16 9.20
N TRP A 134 15.12 -12.17 9.97
CA TRP A 134 14.99 -10.74 9.70
C TRP A 134 16.31 -10.18 9.17
N LEU A 135 16.54 -10.38 7.86
CA LEU A 135 17.76 -9.97 7.18
C LEU A 135 17.70 -8.50 6.73
N GLY A 136 18.85 -7.94 6.35
CA GLY A 136 18.92 -6.53 5.96
C GLY A 136 18.88 -5.58 7.16
N GLU A 137 18.91 -4.28 6.89
CA GLU A 137 18.92 -3.24 7.93
C GLU A 137 17.64 -2.42 7.86
N PRO A 138 16.73 -2.53 8.85
CA PRO A 138 15.53 -1.72 8.87
C PRO A 138 15.81 -0.29 9.36
N LEU A 139 14.95 0.66 8.96
CA LEU A 139 15.09 2.10 9.24
C LEU A 139 15.37 2.43 10.71
N TRP A 140 14.76 1.72 11.67
CA TRP A 140 15.00 1.95 13.09
C TRP A 140 16.40 1.51 13.54
N VAL A 141 16.97 0.45 12.95
CA VAL A 141 18.37 0.06 13.16
C VAL A 141 19.30 1.08 12.53
N THR A 142 19.01 1.53 11.31
CA THR A 142 19.80 2.59 10.65
C THR A 142 19.81 3.87 11.48
N ALA A 143 18.66 4.27 12.02
CA ALA A 143 18.53 5.42 12.90
C ALA A 143 19.42 5.26 14.16
N THR A 144 19.30 4.14 14.88
CA THR A 144 20.10 3.91 16.09
C THR A 144 21.59 3.78 15.81
N ASN A 145 21.99 3.15 14.69
CA ASN A 145 23.38 3.07 14.24
C ASN A 145 23.99 4.47 14.02
N GLN A 146 23.17 5.48 13.68
CA GLN A 146 23.59 6.86 13.46
C GLN A 146 23.35 7.76 14.67
N GLY A 147 23.11 7.18 15.86
CA GLY A 147 22.88 7.93 17.09
C GLY A 147 21.54 8.68 17.13
N ARG A 148 20.56 8.28 16.31
CA ARG A 148 19.20 8.81 16.31
C ARG A 148 18.28 7.93 17.15
N LYS A 149 17.24 8.53 17.73
CA LYS A 149 16.23 7.83 18.53
C LYS A 149 15.11 7.37 17.61
N ALA A 150 14.64 6.13 17.80
CA ALA A 150 13.52 5.58 17.05
C ALA A 150 12.46 4.99 17.99
N LEU A 151 11.19 5.13 17.62
CA LEU A 151 10.04 4.48 18.23
C LEU A 151 9.25 3.76 17.15
N THR A 152 8.91 2.50 17.40
CA THR A 152 8.12 1.67 16.50
C THR A 152 6.93 1.09 17.25
N TYR A 153 5.72 1.54 16.92
CA TYR A 153 4.49 1.05 17.51
C TYR A 153 3.85 0.03 16.57
N PHE A 154 4.12 -1.26 16.83
CA PHE A 154 3.56 -2.43 16.13
C PHE A 154 4.02 -2.66 14.69
N TRP A 155 5.18 -2.13 14.28
CA TRP A 155 5.69 -2.38 12.94
C TRP A 155 6.28 -3.81 12.82
N PRO A 156 5.97 -4.58 11.76
CA PRO A 156 6.54 -5.92 11.58
C PRO A 156 8.07 -5.93 11.63
N GLY A 157 8.63 -6.75 12.53
CA GLY A 157 10.06 -6.89 12.75
C GLY A 157 10.66 -5.92 13.77
N SER A 158 9.92 -4.92 14.24
CA SER A 158 10.48 -3.92 15.15
C SER A 158 10.71 -4.42 16.58
N GLU A 159 10.06 -5.51 16.96
CA GLU A 159 10.26 -6.19 18.25
C GLU A 159 11.55 -7.04 18.28
N VAL A 160 12.19 -7.23 17.12
CA VAL A 160 13.37 -8.08 16.98
C VAL A 160 14.61 -7.27 17.33
N ALA A 161 15.29 -7.64 18.42
CA ALA A 161 16.57 -7.06 18.74
C ALA A 161 17.62 -7.43 17.68
N LYS A 162 18.24 -6.43 17.06
CA LYS A 162 19.19 -6.59 15.95
C LYS A 162 20.18 -5.43 15.93
N ASP A 163 21.47 -5.75 15.87
CA ASP A 163 22.58 -4.79 15.84
C ASP A 163 22.47 -3.77 16.99
N SER A 164 22.42 -2.47 16.71
CA SER A 164 22.25 -1.42 17.74
C SER A 164 20.82 -1.28 18.27
N TRP A 165 19.85 -1.88 17.60
CA TRP A 165 18.45 -1.85 18.04
C TRP A 165 18.21 -2.95 19.05
N THR A 166 18.03 -2.57 20.31
CA THR A 166 17.77 -3.50 21.42
C THR A 166 16.30 -3.60 21.79
N CYS A 167 15.41 -2.94 21.02
CA CYS A 167 14.00 -2.78 21.34
C CYS A 167 13.82 -2.24 22.79
N PRO A 168 14.14 -0.96 23.05
CA PRO A 168 14.02 -0.39 24.39
C PRO A 168 12.58 -0.44 24.92
N LYS A 169 12.44 -0.69 26.23
CA LYS A 169 11.14 -0.78 26.90
C LYS A 169 10.29 0.47 26.61
N GLY A 170 9.08 0.25 26.08
CA GLY A 170 8.12 1.31 25.77
C GLY A 170 8.27 1.93 24.36
N LEU A 171 9.35 1.64 23.63
CA LEU A 171 9.57 2.15 22.27
C LEU A 171 9.26 1.14 21.15
N CYS A 172 8.96 -0.10 21.52
CA CYS A 172 8.69 -1.22 20.60
C CYS A 172 7.76 -2.26 21.23
N PRO A 173 6.55 -1.87 21.66
CA PRO A 173 5.67 -2.77 22.39
C PRO A 173 5.33 -4.02 21.56
N HIS A 174 5.20 -5.16 22.25
CA HIS A 174 4.76 -6.41 21.62
C HIS A 174 3.39 -6.26 20.98
N PHE A 175 3.25 -6.74 19.74
CA PHE A 175 2.03 -6.62 18.98
C PHE A 175 0.81 -7.14 19.74
N ASN A 176 -0.20 -6.30 19.88
CA ASN A 176 -1.44 -6.64 20.57
C ASN A 176 -2.65 -5.97 19.88
N LEU A 177 -3.46 -6.80 19.21
CA LEU A 177 -4.67 -6.36 18.50
C LEU A 177 -5.71 -5.72 19.43
N SER A 178 -5.71 -6.04 20.72
CA SER A 178 -6.66 -5.52 21.69
C SER A 178 -6.41 -4.05 22.07
N VAL A 179 -5.23 -3.50 21.74
CA VAL A 179 -4.91 -2.10 22.05
C VAL A 179 -5.68 -1.16 21.12
N PRO A 180 -6.54 -0.27 21.66
CA PRO A 180 -7.33 0.67 20.88
C PRO A 180 -6.46 1.61 20.05
N PHE A 181 -6.93 2.02 18.87
CA PHE A 181 -6.18 2.92 17.99
C PHE A 181 -5.87 4.28 18.62
N GLU A 182 -6.79 4.81 19.41
CA GLU A 182 -6.59 6.04 20.17
C GLU A 182 -5.39 5.94 21.11
N GLU A 183 -5.20 4.80 21.78
CA GLU A 183 -4.05 4.59 22.68
C GLU A 183 -2.73 4.52 21.91
N ARG A 184 -2.73 3.90 20.72
CA ARG A 184 -1.55 3.87 19.85
C ARG A 184 -1.16 5.28 19.41
N VAL A 185 -2.14 6.06 18.96
CA VAL A 185 -1.96 7.47 18.57
C VAL A 185 -1.46 8.32 19.74
N ASP A 186 -2.08 8.17 20.92
CA ASP A 186 -1.71 8.94 22.10
C ASP A 186 -0.29 8.62 22.56
N THR A 187 0.15 7.36 22.44
CA THR A 187 1.53 6.99 22.76
C THR A 187 2.54 7.74 21.86
N ILE A 188 2.24 7.87 20.57
CA ILE A 188 3.05 8.65 19.62
C ILE A 188 3.02 10.13 20.00
N LEU A 189 1.84 10.69 20.23
CA LEU A 189 1.70 12.12 20.56
C LEU A 189 2.40 12.50 21.87
N ASN A 190 2.38 11.62 22.87
CA ASN A 190 3.03 11.83 24.16
C ASN A 190 4.56 11.92 24.03
N GLN A 191 5.16 11.38 22.97
CA GLN A 191 6.61 11.55 22.75
C GLN A 191 6.99 13.00 22.51
N PHE A 192 6.11 13.80 21.91
CA PHE A 192 6.37 15.21 21.63
C PHE A 192 6.26 16.11 22.87
N ASP A 193 5.88 15.55 24.02
CA ASP A 193 5.86 16.26 25.31
C ASP A 193 7.14 16.02 26.13
N LEU A 194 8.07 15.19 25.62
CA LEU A 194 9.38 14.96 26.22
C LEU A 194 10.32 16.15 25.95
N PRO A 195 11.42 16.28 26.72
CA PRO A 195 12.53 17.14 26.33
C PRO A 195 12.98 16.85 24.90
N GLU A 196 13.38 17.88 24.17
CA GLU A 196 13.61 17.78 22.72
C GLU A 196 14.67 16.72 22.36
N GLU A 197 15.70 16.61 23.19
CA GLU A 197 16.74 15.59 23.08
C GLU A 197 16.19 14.17 23.15
N ASP A 198 15.06 13.96 23.83
CA ASP A 198 14.40 12.68 24.07
C ASP A 198 13.31 12.33 23.05
N ILE A 199 12.83 13.30 22.26
CA ILE A 199 11.88 13.04 21.18
C ILE A 199 12.53 12.10 20.15
N PRO A 200 11.95 10.94 19.82
CA PRO A 200 12.38 10.10 18.71
C PRO A 200 12.46 10.86 17.38
N ASP A 201 13.57 10.70 16.65
CA ASP A 201 13.75 11.26 15.31
C ASP A 201 12.92 10.50 14.26
N LEU A 202 12.73 9.19 14.47
CA LEU A 202 11.90 8.31 13.66
C LEU A 202 10.79 7.70 14.53
N MET A 203 9.55 7.87 14.12
CA MET A 203 8.39 7.22 14.71
C MET A 203 7.65 6.43 13.64
N MET A 204 7.32 5.18 13.94
CA MET A 204 6.56 4.30 13.04
C MET A 204 5.31 3.80 13.76
N LEU A 205 4.13 3.88 13.15
CA LEU A 205 2.84 3.54 13.74
C LEU A 205 2.06 2.62 12.80
N TYR A 206 1.49 1.54 13.34
CA TYR A 206 0.70 0.57 12.59
C TYR A 206 -0.76 0.47 13.06
N PHE A 207 -1.68 0.48 12.10
CA PHE A 207 -3.09 0.13 12.26
C PHE A 207 -3.45 -1.12 11.45
N ASN A 208 -4.18 -2.05 12.06
CA ASN A 208 -4.62 -3.30 11.43
C ASN A 208 -5.95 -3.18 10.65
N GLU A 209 -6.39 -1.97 10.36
CA GLU A 209 -7.58 -1.67 9.56
C GLU A 209 -7.14 -0.77 8.40
N PRO A 210 -7.82 -0.81 7.24
CA PRO A 210 -9.06 -1.55 6.95
C PRO A 210 -8.88 -3.03 6.55
N ASP A 211 -7.68 -3.60 6.63
CA ASP A 211 -7.41 -5.02 6.30
C ASP A 211 -8.34 -6.00 7.03
N GLY A 212 -8.49 -5.87 8.35
CA GLY A 212 -9.35 -6.74 9.15
C GLY A 212 -10.80 -6.76 8.69
N ALA A 213 -11.38 -5.59 8.41
CA ALA A 213 -12.71 -5.49 7.81
C ALA A 213 -12.75 -6.05 6.38
N GLY A 214 -11.72 -5.79 5.58
CA GLY A 214 -11.58 -6.29 4.21
C GLY A 214 -11.60 -7.81 4.14
N HIS A 215 -10.86 -8.49 5.02
CA HIS A 215 -10.86 -9.95 5.12
C HIS A 215 -12.21 -10.52 5.59
N SER A 216 -12.87 -9.84 6.53
CA SER A 216 -14.11 -10.34 7.13
C SER A 216 -15.31 -10.20 6.19
N TYR A 217 -15.33 -9.15 5.37
CA TYR A 217 -16.53 -8.73 4.65
C TYR A 217 -16.34 -8.48 3.15
N GLY A 218 -15.11 -8.40 2.67
CA GLY A 218 -14.78 -8.04 1.30
C GLY A 218 -14.56 -6.53 1.11
N PRO A 219 -13.77 -6.13 0.09
CA PRO A 219 -13.24 -4.78 -0.08
C PRO A 219 -14.28 -3.67 -0.28
N ASP A 220 -15.48 -4.02 -0.73
CA ASP A 220 -16.53 -3.05 -1.11
C ASP A 220 -17.71 -3.04 -0.12
N ASP A 221 -17.58 -3.73 1.00
CA ASP A 221 -18.59 -3.76 2.05
C ASP A 221 -18.64 -2.42 2.84
N PRO A 222 -19.83 -1.94 3.26
CA PRO A 222 -19.95 -0.73 4.09
C PRO A 222 -19.13 -0.74 5.38
N ARG A 223 -18.80 -1.92 5.93
CA ARG A 223 -17.93 -2.04 7.12
C ARG A 223 -16.49 -1.66 6.83
N VAL A 224 -15.99 -1.90 5.61
CA VAL A 224 -14.69 -1.39 5.15
C VAL A 224 -14.73 0.14 5.06
N THR A 225 -15.83 0.70 4.55
CA THR A 225 -16.03 2.17 4.49
C THR A 225 -15.99 2.79 5.89
N LYS A 226 -16.61 2.14 6.88
CA LYS A 226 -16.54 2.57 8.29
C LYS A 226 -15.12 2.45 8.86
N ALA A 227 -14.38 1.41 8.51
CA ALA A 227 -12.98 1.24 8.92
C ALA A 227 -12.10 2.36 8.35
N VAL A 228 -12.26 2.72 7.07
CA VAL A 228 -11.59 3.87 6.45
C VAL A 228 -11.90 5.17 7.19
N ALA A 229 -13.18 5.45 7.50
CA ALA A 229 -13.55 6.64 8.29
C ALA A 229 -12.92 6.62 9.70
N THR A 230 -12.71 5.44 10.28
CA THR A 230 -12.05 5.29 11.58
C THR A 230 -10.56 5.63 11.48
N ILE A 231 -9.88 5.19 10.42
CA ILE A 231 -8.49 5.57 10.13
C ILE A 231 -8.38 7.08 9.92
N ASP A 232 -9.24 7.68 9.10
CA ASP A 232 -9.24 9.14 8.90
C ASP A 232 -9.39 9.91 10.23
N LYS A 233 -10.28 9.45 11.12
CA LYS A 233 -10.41 10.02 12.46
C LYS A 233 -9.11 9.93 13.28
N MET A 234 -8.36 8.84 13.17
CA MET A 234 -7.06 8.69 13.84
C MET A 234 -6.01 9.63 13.25
N ILE A 235 -6.00 9.80 11.92
CA ILE A 235 -5.17 10.82 11.26
C ILE A 235 -5.54 12.22 11.76
N GLY A 236 -6.83 12.53 11.87
CA GLY A 236 -7.30 13.78 12.45
C GLY A 236 -6.83 14.01 13.89
N ARG A 237 -6.83 12.96 14.72
CA ARG A 237 -6.30 13.02 16.08
C ARG A 237 -4.81 13.35 16.09
N ILE A 238 -4.02 12.73 15.20
CA ILE A 238 -2.58 13.02 15.04
C ILE A 238 -2.39 14.48 14.62
N ILE A 239 -3.07 14.93 13.55
CA ILE A 239 -2.96 16.30 13.04
C ILE A 239 -3.32 17.32 14.12
N GLN A 240 -4.44 17.13 14.82
CA GLN A 240 -4.85 18.01 15.92
C GLN A 240 -3.85 18.00 17.07
N GLY A 241 -3.31 16.83 17.42
CA GLY A 241 -2.28 16.68 18.43
C GLY A 241 -0.98 17.43 18.11
N LEU A 242 -0.55 17.39 16.85
CA LEU A 242 0.62 18.13 16.36
C LEU A 242 0.35 19.64 16.26
N LYS A 243 -0.84 20.04 15.78
CA LYS A 243 -1.25 21.46 15.69
C LYS A 243 -1.37 22.10 17.08
N LYS A 244 -1.91 21.38 18.07
CA LYS A 244 -1.98 21.84 19.46
C LYS A 244 -0.58 22.12 20.05
N ARG A 245 0.43 21.38 19.61
CA ARG A 245 1.83 21.55 19.99
C ARG A 245 2.56 22.59 19.13
N GLU A 246 1.91 23.10 18.09
CA GLU A 246 2.44 24.05 17.09
C GLU A 246 3.66 23.48 16.35
N ILE A 247 3.66 22.18 16.07
CA ILE A 247 4.75 21.46 15.36
C ILE A 247 4.26 20.72 14.12
N PHE A 248 3.00 20.92 13.71
CA PHE A 248 2.44 20.21 12.55
C PHE A 248 3.23 20.47 11.27
N ASP A 249 3.68 21.71 11.05
CA ASP A 249 4.48 22.09 9.88
C ASP A 249 5.98 21.69 10.00
N GLU A 250 6.38 21.11 11.14
CA GLU A 250 7.77 20.72 11.43
C GLU A 250 7.98 19.19 11.44
N VAL A 251 6.91 18.41 11.48
CA VAL A 251 6.95 16.94 11.47
C VAL A 251 6.64 16.40 10.08
N HIS A 252 7.50 15.54 9.55
CA HIS A 252 7.28 14.85 8.29
C HIS A 252 6.35 13.65 8.50
N VAL A 253 5.06 13.83 8.19
CA VAL A 253 4.06 12.76 8.27
C VAL A 253 3.97 12.00 6.95
N ILE A 254 4.14 10.68 7.00
CA ILE A 254 3.99 9.77 5.85
C ILE A 254 2.85 8.80 6.19
N LEU A 255 1.78 8.81 5.40
CA LEU A 255 0.71 7.81 5.47
C LEU A 255 0.82 6.86 4.28
N LEU A 256 0.81 5.55 4.54
CA LEU A 256 0.89 4.52 3.51
C LEU A 256 0.07 3.28 3.88
N GLY A 257 -0.09 2.39 2.90
CA GLY A 257 -0.55 1.02 3.08
C GLY A 257 0.49 0.06 2.53
N ASP A 258 0.48 -1.17 3.01
CA ASP A 258 1.42 -2.23 2.64
C ASP A 258 0.96 -3.03 1.42
N HIS A 259 -0.35 -3.24 1.27
CA HIS A 259 -0.96 -3.85 0.11
C HIS A 259 -2.41 -3.38 -0.13
N GLY A 260 -2.98 -3.84 -1.24
CA GLY A 260 -4.39 -3.64 -1.55
C GLY A 260 -5.29 -4.72 -0.95
N MET A 261 -6.53 -4.76 -1.43
CA MET A 261 -7.52 -5.77 -1.07
C MET A 261 -8.37 -6.11 -2.29
N TYR A 262 -8.71 -7.38 -2.46
CA TYR A 262 -9.56 -7.84 -3.55
C TYR A 262 -10.58 -8.85 -3.05
N MET A 263 -11.69 -8.98 -3.79
CA MET A 263 -12.72 -9.96 -3.47
C MET A 263 -12.37 -11.29 -4.10
N GLU A 264 -12.22 -12.31 -3.26
CA GLU A 264 -12.19 -13.70 -3.72
C GLU A 264 -13.61 -14.24 -3.85
N THR A 265 -13.89 -14.91 -4.96
CA THR A 265 -15.16 -15.60 -5.19
C THR A 265 -14.90 -17.06 -5.49
N MET A 266 -15.63 -17.94 -4.80
CA MET A 266 -15.62 -19.37 -5.08
C MET A 266 -16.26 -19.70 -6.44
N ALA A 267 -17.07 -18.79 -6.99
CA ALA A 267 -17.80 -18.98 -8.24
C ALA A 267 -17.03 -18.50 -9.49
N TYR A 268 -16.04 -17.60 -9.33
CA TYR A 268 -15.34 -16.92 -10.43
C TYR A 268 -13.82 -16.95 -10.25
N GLY A 269 -13.26 -18.13 -9.98
CA GLY A 269 -11.82 -18.37 -10.06
C GLY A 269 -11.38 -18.47 -11.52
N LEU A 270 -11.11 -17.34 -12.18
CA LEU A 270 -10.82 -17.22 -13.62
C LEU A 270 -9.51 -17.88 -14.11
N SER A 271 -8.91 -18.80 -13.35
CA SER A 271 -7.79 -19.58 -13.88
C SER A 271 -7.76 -21.03 -13.41
N LEU A 272 -8.23 -21.37 -12.21
CA LEU A 272 -7.87 -22.69 -11.65
C LEU A 272 -8.95 -23.37 -10.82
N GLY A 273 -10.22 -22.92 -10.80
CA GLY A 273 -11.35 -23.65 -10.20
C GLY A 273 -10.99 -24.43 -8.90
N PRO A 274 -11.19 -25.76 -8.85
CA PRO A 274 -10.83 -26.60 -7.69
C PRO A 274 -9.35 -26.51 -7.26
N VAL A 275 -8.42 -26.26 -8.19
CA VAL A 275 -6.99 -26.11 -7.89
C VAL A 275 -6.73 -24.81 -7.14
N GLN A 276 -7.45 -23.73 -7.45
CA GLN A 276 -7.36 -22.49 -6.70
C GLN A 276 -7.88 -22.68 -5.27
N ALA A 277 -8.99 -23.39 -5.07
CA ALA A 277 -9.50 -23.71 -3.73
C ALA A 277 -8.50 -24.54 -2.91
N VAL A 278 -7.85 -25.52 -3.56
CA VAL A 278 -6.78 -26.33 -2.95
C VAL A 278 -5.57 -25.46 -2.60
N MET A 279 -5.19 -24.52 -3.46
CA MET A 279 -4.04 -23.63 -3.26
C MET A 279 -4.29 -22.56 -2.18
N VAL A 280 -5.48 -21.95 -2.17
CA VAL A 280 -5.92 -21.01 -1.12
C VAL A 280 -5.96 -21.71 0.22
N ASN A 281 -6.54 -22.91 0.30
CA ASN A 281 -6.57 -23.68 1.54
C ASN A 281 -5.17 -24.14 1.97
N PHE A 282 -4.28 -24.52 1.04
CA PHE A 282 -2.88 -24.80 1.34
C PHE A 282 -2.18 -23.59 1.97
N VAL A 283 -2.34 -22.40 1.38
CA VAL A 283 -1.77 -21.14 1.91
C VAL A 283 -2.38 -20.79 3.27
N ALA A 284 -3.71 -20.84 3.41
CA ALA A 284 -4.42 -20.55 4.65
C ALA A 284 -4.02 -21.49 5.80
N ARG A 285 -3.66 -22.75 5.49
CA ARG A 285 -3.17 -23.73 6.47
C ARG A 285 -1.65 -23.71 6.64
N GLY A 286 -0.96 -22.73 6.06
CA GLY A 286 0.49 -22.54 6.20
C GLY A 286 1.33 -23.61 5.50
N GLY A 287 0.92 -24.01 4.29
CA GLY A 287 1.71 -24.89 3.42
C GLY A 287 1.60 -26.39 3.72
N THR A 288 0.51 -26.82 4.37
CA THR A 288 0.30 -28.26 4.65
C THR A 288 -0.36 -28.96 3.47
N GLU A 289 0.28 -30.03 2.99
CA GLU A 289 -0.22 -30.85 1.88
C GLU A 289 -1.57 -31.51 2.22
N PHE A 290 -2.33 -31.85 1.18
CA PHE A 290 -3.55 -32.63 1.34
C PHE A 290 -3.23 -34.11 1.45
N ASN A 291 -3.65 -34.73 2.56
CA ASN A 291 -3.54 -36.18 2.76
C ASN A 291 -4.24 -36.96 1.64
N THR A 292 -5.40 -36.47 1.17
CA THR A 292 -6.16 -37.09 0.06
C THR A 292 -6.86 -36.03 -0.78
N ILE A 293 -6.63 -36.06 -2.09
CA ILE A 293 -7.48 -35.38 -3.09
C ILE A 293 -8.16 -36.48 -3.89
N VAL A 294 -9.48 -36.63 -3.74
CA VAL A 294 -10.24 -37.76 -4.31
C VAL A 294 -10.52 -37.61 -5.80
N GLN A 295 -10.71 -36.37 -6.29
CA GLN A 295 -10.97 -36.09 -7.69
C GLN A 295 -10.65 -34.62 -8.02
N ALA A 296 -10.14 -34.35 -9.21
CA ALA A 296 -10.00 -33.01 -9.77
C ALA A 296 -10.52 -33.00 -11.20
N VAL A 297 -11.36 -32.01 -11.51
CA VAL A 297 -11.96 -31.81 -12.84
C VAL A 297 -11.56 -30.43 -13.33
N LEU A 298 -10.90 -30.37 -14.48
CA LEU A 298 -10.58 -29.12 -15.18
C LEU A 298 -11.46 -29.03 -16.43
N VAL A 299 -12.12 -27.89 -16.63
CA VAL A 299 -12.91 -27.61 -17.82
C VAL A 299 -12.30 -26.39 -18.51
N GLU A 300 -11.85 -26.56 -19.76
CA GLU A 300 -11.26 -25.47 -20.54
C GLU A 300 -11.68 -25.55 -22.03
N LYS A 301 -11.59 -24.45 -22.78
CA LYS A 301 -11.87 -24.47 -24.24
C LYS A 301 -10.73 -25.20 -24.97
N LYS A 302 -11.02 -26.01 -25.99
CA LYS A 302 -10.01 -26.82 -26.71
C LYS A 302 -8.92 -25.95 -27.37
N HIS A 303 -9.27 -24.71 -27.69
CA HIS A 303 -8.39 -23.73 -28.33
C HIS A 303 -8.14 -22.50 -27.45
N ALA A 304 -8.18 -22.66 -26.13
CA ALA A 304 -7.77 -21.59 -25.23
C ALA A 304 -6.34 -21.14 -25.57
N LEU A 305 -6.14 -19.83 -25.75
CA LEU A 305 -4.81 -19.22 -25.99
C LEU A 305 -3.81 -19.57 -24.88
N VAL A 306 -4.32 -19.85 -23.68
CA VAL A 306 -3.56 -20.35 -22.54
C VAL A 306 -4.30 -21.56 -21.98
N SER A 307 -3.71 -22.77 -22.11
CA SER A 307 -4.20 -23.97 -21.44
C SER A 307 -3.68 -24.01 -20.00
N HIS A 308 -4.56 -24.33 -19.06
CA HIS A 308 -4.25 -24.41 -17.64
C HIS A 308 -3.97 -25.84 -17.18
N GLU A 309 -4.04 -26.83 -18.08
CA GLU A 309 -3.82 -28.23 -17.77
C GLU A 309 -2.44 -28.46 -17.14
N LYS A 310 -1.38 -27.96 -17.78
CA LYS A 310 -0.01 -28.19 -17.33
C LYS A 310 0.24 -27.58 -15.95
N THR A 311 -0.21 -26.35 -15.74
CA THR A 311 -0.14 -25.63 -14.45
C THR A 311 -0.93 -26.37 -13.37
N THR A 312 -2.15 -26.81 -13.69
CA THR A 312 -3.01 -27.62 -12.81
C THR A 312 -2.32 -28.91 -12.37
N ARG A 313 -1.72 -29.65 -13.31
CA ARG A 313 -0.97 -30.88 -13.02
C ARG A 313 0.23 -30.63 -12.13
N MET A 314 0.99 -29.56 -12.38
CA MET A 314 2.15 -29.18 -11.58
C MET A 314 1.76 -28.80 -10.15
N ILE A 315 0.77 -27.93 -9.98
CA ILE A 315 0.28 -27.50 -8.67
C ILE A 315 -0.25 -28.69 -7.90
N LEU A 316 -1.13 -29.48 -8.52
CA LEU A 316 -1.65 -30.68 -7.89
C LEU A 316 -0.48 -31.55 -7.43
N LYS A 317 0.44 -31.96 -8.31
CA LYS A 317 1.60 -32.80 -7.95
C LYS A 317 2.37 -32.29 -6.73
N LYS A 318 2.47 -30.98 -6.54
CA LYS A 318 3.16 -30.37 -5.38
C LYS A 318 2.34 -30.37 -4.09
N LEU A 319 1.00 -30.36 -4.18
CA LEU A 319 0.10 -30.18 -3.03
C LEU A 319 -0.44 -31.49 -2.43
N SER A 320 -0.05 -32.68 -2.93
CA SER A 320 -0.55 -33.97 -2.41
C SER A 320 0.41 -35.14 -2.69
N ASN A 321 0.38 -36.18 -1.85
CA ASN A 321 1.32 -37.32 -1.95
C ASN A 321 0.80 -38.55 -2.71
N GLY A 322 -0.37 -38.48 -3.35
CA GLY A 322 -1.07 -39.65 -3.90
C GLY A 322 -1.12 -39.75 -5.44
N ASN A 323 -1.42 -40.97 -5.92
CA ASN A 323 -1.69 -41.34 -7.32
C ASN A 323 -3.00 -40.69 -7.79
N ARG A 324 -3.01 -40.03 -8.95
CA ARG A 324 -4.14 -39.13 -9.31
C ARG A 324 -4.71 -39.38 -10.67
N VAL A 325 -6.03 -39.26 -10.74
CA VAL A 325 -6.77 -39.09 -11.98
C VAL A 325 -7.19 -37.62 -12.06
N ILE A 326 -6.58 -36.88 -12.99
CA ILE A 326 -7.05 -35.56 -13.39
C ILE A 326 -7.83 -35.75 -14.68
N ASN A 327 -9.12 -35.46 -14.64
CA ASN A 327 -9.97 -35.46 -15.82
C ASN A 327 -10.02 -34.04 -16.39
N VAL A 328 -9.62 -33.90 -17.65
CA VAL A 328 -9.67 -32.63 -18.38
C VAL A 328 -10.77 -32.73 -19.42
N PHE A 329 -11.73 -31.80 -19.37
CA PHE A 329 -12.83 -31.70 -20.30
C PHE A 329 -12.61 -30.49 -21.18
N HIS A 330 -12.55 -30.72 -22.49
CA HIS A 330 -12.50 -29.64 -23.46
C HIS A 330 -13.90 -29.33 -23.95
N CYS A 331 -14.40 -28.12 -23.66
CA CYS A 331 -15.70 -27.68 -24.15
C CYS A 331 -15.55 -27.13 -25.56
N ASP A 332 -15.93 -27.90 -26.57
CA ASP A 332 -16.31 -27.48 -27.91
C ASP A 332 -17.16 -28.62 -28.51
N LEU A 333 -18.47 -28.41 -28.72
CA LEU A 333 -19.50 -29.25 -29.40
C LEU A 333 -20.73 -29.62 -28.54
N PRO A 334 -21.90 -29.92 -29.17
CA PRO A 334 -23.15 -30.34 -28.49
C PRO A 334 -22.95 -31.52 -27.53
N LEU A 335 -23.88 -31.68 -26.57
CA LEU A 335 -23.79 -32.55 -25.38
C LEU A 335 -23.42 -34.02 -25.67
N ASP A 336 -23.61 -34.45 -26.91
CA ASP A 336 -23.57 -35.81 -27.43
C ASP A 336 -22.18 -36.26 -27.95
N GLU A 337 -21.18 -35.36 -28.04
CA GLU A 337 -19.82 -35.68 -28.53
C GLU A 337 -18.67 -35.40 -27.54
N GLN A 338 -18.94 -35.29 -26.24
CA GLN A 338 -17.89 -35.09 -25.23
C GLN A 338 -17.03 -36.35 -25.02
N LEU A 339 -15.90 -36.44 -25.75
CA LEU A 339 -14.91 -37.50 -25.61
C LEU A 339 -14.06 -37.35 -24.33
N LEU A 340 -14.16 -38.32 -23.43
CA LEU A 340 -13.35 -38.46 -22.22
C LEU A 340 -11.89 -38.78 -22.58
N ARG A 341 -10.95 -37.91 -22.20
CA ARG A 341 -9.53 -38.27 -22.09
C ARG A 341 -9.15 -38.45 -20.63
N THR A 342 -9.14 -39.70 -20.17
CA THR A 342 -8.59 -40.07 -18.87
C THR A 342 -7.14 -40.52 -19.06
N MET A 343 -6.19 -39.80 -18.49
CA MET A 343 -4.79 -40.25 -18.38
C MET A 343 -4.41 -40.38 -16.92
N LYS A 344 -3.90 -41.56 -16.54
CA LYS A 344 -3.21 -41.78 -15.26
C LYS A 344 -1.89 -41.02 -15.32
N ILE A 345 -1.56 -40.31 -14.24
CA ILE A 345 -0.28 -39.60 -14.08
C ILE A 345 0.82 -40.60 -13.78
#